data_AF-A0A4Y1RQD0-F1
#
_entry.id   AF-A0A4Y1RQD0-F1
#
_cell.length_a   1.000
_cell.length_b   1.000
_cell.length_c   1.000
_cell.angle_alpha   90.00
_cell.angle_beta   90.00
_cell.angle_gamma   90.00
#
_symmetry.space_group_name_H-M   'P 1'
#
loop_
_entity.id
_entity.type
_entity.pdbx_description
1 polymer ?
#
loop_
_entity_poly.entity_id
_entity_poly.type
_entity_poly.pdbx_seq_one_letter_code
_entity_poly.pdbx_strand_id
1 'polypeptide(L)'
;MSKDFLNVFFRDNYRPIPSNNNLVLAMLWLHLESIQLDQVKLVHYCANGSKPWRYTGEEENMEREDIKMLVKKWWDIYDGESLDFKNIVAAAEAGNGAEQVDLQAFKAALSEAGAVNFITAPSAVSQRE
;
A
#
# COMPACT_ATOMS: atom_id res chain seq x y z
N MET A 1 3.86 -9.39 -13.63
CA MET A 1 4.20 -10.78 -13.23
C MET A 1 3.27 -11.17 -12.09
N SER A 2 2.57 -12.30 -12.15
CA SER A 2 1.50 -12.65 -11.20
C SER A 2 2.01 -13.45 -10.01
N LYS A 3 1.23 -13.46 -8.90
CA LYS A 3 1.49 -14.28 -7.70
C LYS A 3 1.69 -15.76 -8.05
N ASP A 4 0.89 -16.30 -8.97
CA ASP A 4 0.94 -17.72 -9.34
C ASP A 4 2.23 -18.09 -10.05
N PHE A 5 2.71 -17.23 -10.96
CA PHE A 5 4.00 -17.43 -11.61
C PHE A 5 5.14 -17.51 -10.58
N LEU A 6 5.19 -16.56 -9.65
CA LEU A 6 6.22 -16.53 -8.60
C LEU A 6 6.14 -17.75 -7.69
N ASN A 7 4.92 -18.20 -7.34
CA ASN A 7 4.74 -19.40 -6.51
C ASN A 7 5.26 -20.67 -7.20
N VAL A 8 5.07 -20.78 -8.52
CA VAL A 8 5.62 -21.90 -9.29
C VAL A 8 7.13 -21.78 -9.41
N PHE A 9 7.63 -20.60 -9.76
CA PHE A 9 9.05 -20.35 -9.96
C PHE A 9 9.89 -20.57 -8.68
N PHE A 10 9.40 -20.12 -7.53
CA PHE A 10 10.08 -20.24 -6.23
C PHE A 10 9.58 -21.41 -5.38
N ARG A 11 8.87 -22.39 -5.98
CA ARG A 11 8.25 -23.50 -5.23
C ARG A 11 9.22 -24.18 -4.27
N ASP A 12 10.44 -24.46 -4.72
CA ASP A 12 11.44 -25.20 -3.95
C ASP A 12 12.21 -24.34 -2.92
N ASN A 13 12.10 -23.01 -3.02
CA ASN A 13 12.78 -22.05 -2.14
C ASN A 13 11.79 -21.21 -1.32
N TYR A 14 10.54 -21.68 -1.19
CA TYR A 14 9.50 -20.95 -0.50
C TYR A 14 9.80 -20.79 0.99
N ARG A 15 9.71 -19.55 1.47
CA ARG A 15 9.79 -19.21 2.90
C ARG A 15 8.51 -18.48 3.31
N PRO A 16 7.75 -18.99 4.30
CA PRO A 16 6.56 -18.31 4.78
C PRO A 16 6.89 -16.89 5.28
N ILE A 17 6.13 -15.91 4.82
CA ILE A 17 6.20 -14.54 5.34
C ILE A 17 5.25 -14.45 6.54
N PRO A 18 5.72 -14.02 7.72
CA PRO A 18 4.86 -13.77 8.87
C PRO A 18 3.71 -12.79 8.53
N SER A 19 2.50 -13.04 9.04
CA SER A 19 1.32 -12.23 8.75
C SER A 19 1.42 -10.78 9.20
N ASN A 20 2.25 -10.48 10.21
CA ASN A 20 2.52 -9.09 10.63
C ASN A 20 3.34 -8.29 9.60
N ASN A 21 4.06 -8.96 8.70
CA ASN A 21 4.81 -8.34 7.60
C ASN A 21 4.00 -8.24 6.31
N ASN A 22 2.82 -8.86 6.23
CA ASN A 22 1.91 -8.79 5.10
C ASN A 22 0.49 -9.11 5.57
N LEU A 23 -0.10 -8.19 6.33
CA LEU A 23 -1.43 -8.41 6.89
C LEU A 23 -2.45 -8.32 5.75
N VAL A 24 -2.90 -9.48 5.28
CA VAL A 24 -4.06 -9.59 4.39
C VAL A 24 -5.27 -9.09 5.18
N LEU A 25 -5.89 -7.98 4.73
CA LEU A 25 -6.89 -7.27 5.54
C LEU A 25 -8.06 -8.16 6.01
N ALA A 26 -8.47 -9.13 5.18
CA ALA A 26 -9.53 -10.08 5.50
C ALA A 26 -9.26 -10.93 6.74
N MET A 27 -8.00 -11.06 7.17
CA MET A 27 -7.66 -11.76 8.40
C MET A 27 -8.32 -11.12 9.62
N LEU A 28 -8.60 -9.80 9.59
CA LEU A 28 -9.21 -9.06 10.71
C LEU A 28 -10.59 -9.59 11.12
N TRP A 29 -11.35 -10.16 10.21
CA TRP A 29 -12.67 -10.71 10.50
C TRP A 29 -12.77 -12.23 10.28
N LEU A 30 -11.85 -12.83 9.50
CA LEU A 30 -11.74 -14.29 9.41
C LEU A 30 -11.08 -14.92 10.64
N HIS A 31 -10.19 -14.20 11.33
CA HIS A 31 -9.42 -14.72 12.47
C HIS A 31 -9.23 -13.69 13.58
N LEU A 32 -10.35 -13.35 14.24
CA LEU A 32 -10.46 -12.32 15.29
C LEU A 32 -9.48 -12.47 16.47
N GLU A 33 -9.03 -13.68 16.79
CA GLU A 33 -8.19 -13.96 17.96
C GLU A 33 -6.67 -13.81 17.71
N SER A 34 -6.24 -13.52 16.48
CA SER A 34 -4.84 -13.74 16.06
C SER A 34 -4.03 -12.50 15.65
N ILE A 35 -4.62 -11.30 15.66
CA ILE A 35 -3.99 -10.12 15.04
C ILE A 35 -3.70 -9.03 16.05
N GLN A 36 -2.43 -8.89 16.36
CA GLN A 36 -1.87 -7.76 17.12
C GLN A 36 -1.53 -6.64 16.14
N LEU A 37 -2.49 -5.73 15.93
CA LEU A 37 -2.39 -4.63 14.96
C LEU A 37 -1.20 -3.67 15.20
N ASP A 38 -0.76 -3.57 16.45
CA ASP A 38 0.42 -2.80 16.88
C ASP A 38 1.74 -3.38 16.36
N GLN A 39 1.79 -4.69 16.11
CA GLN A 39 2.97 -5.37 15.58
C GLN A 39 3.00 -5.44 14.05
N VAL A 40 1.92 -5.00 13.39
CA VAL A 40 1.79 -5.04 11.93
C VAL A 40 2.65 -3.96 11.29
N LYS A 41 3.55 -4.39 10.40
CA LYS A 41 4.46 -3.51 9.66
C LYS A 41 3.91 -3.12 8.28
N LEU A 42 3.09 -3.97 7.69
CA LEU A 42 2.53 -3.76 6.35
C LEU A 42 1.12 -4.32 6.28
N VAL A 43 0.21 -3.51 5.73
CA VAL A 43 -1.19 -3.87 5.50
C VAL A 43 -1.42 -4.05 4.01
N HIS A 44 -2.06 -5.16 3.64
CA HIS A 44 -2.46 -5.47 2.28
C HIS A 44 -3.97 -5.31 2.12
N TYR A 45 -4.36 -4.16 1.55
CA TYR A 45 -5.74 -3.81 1.22
C TYR A 45 -6.22 -4.57 -0.04
N CYS A 46 -6.49 -5.87 0.10
CA CYS A 46 -6.91 -6.74 -1.02
C CYS A 46 -8.42 -6.96 -1.12
N ALA A 47 -9.19 -6.65 -0.07
CA ALA A 47 -10.64 -6.84 -0.05
C ALA A 47 -11.35 -5.75 -0.88
N ASN A 48 -12.57 -6.04 -1.35
CA ASN A 48 -13.38 -5.01 -2.00
C ASN A 48 -13.68 -3.86 -1.03
N GLY A 49 -13.72 -2.61 -1.51
CA GLY A 49 -13.87 -1.42 -0.66
C GLY A 49 -12.64 -1.04 0.18
N SER A 50 -11.67 -1.95 0.35
CA SER A 50 -10.57 -1.72 1.29
C SER A 50 -9.51 -0.73 0.82
N LYS A 51 -9.47 -0.37 -0.47
CA LYS A 51 -8.45 0.57 -0.99
C LYS A 51 -8.63 1.93 -0.31
N PRO A 52 -7.67 2.45 0.47
CA PRO A 52 -7.87 3.66 1.27
C PRO A 52 -8.31 4.89 0.46
N TRP A 53 -7.78 5.05 -0.75
CA TRP A 53 -8.12 6.14 -1.68
C TRP A 53 -9.49 5.98 -2.38
N ARG A 54 -10.19 4.87 -2.19
CA ARG A 54 -11.56 4.63 -2.66
C ARG A 54 -12.49 4.17 -1.54
N TYR A 55 -12.08 4.38 -0.29
CA TYR A 55 -12.80 3.85 0.85
C TYR A 55 -14.12 4.60 1.04
N THR A 56 -15.24 3.86 1.00
CA THR A 56 -16.58 4.40 1.23
C THR A 56 -17.12 3.96 2.59
N GLY A 57 -16.70 2.79 3.08
CA GLY A 57 -17.21 2.17 4.30
C GLY A 57 -18.51 1.38 4.10
N GLU A 58 -19.01 1.28 2.87
CA GLU A 58 -20.27 0.62 2.54
C GLU A 58 -20.10 -0.88 2.23
N GLU A 59 -18.90 -1.29 1.83
CA GLU A 59 -18.62 -2.68 1.48
C GLU A 59 -18.52 -3.58 2.72
N GLU A 60 -18.65 -4.89 2.51
CA GLU A 60 -18.70 -5.88 3.59
C GLU A 60 -17.49 -5.78 4.55
N ASN A 61 -17.78 -5.70 5.85
CA ASN A 61 -16.81 -5.57 6.94
C ASN A 61 -16.06 -4.23 6.96
N MET A 62 -16.30 -3.31 6.02
CA MET A 62 -15.62 -2.00 6.00
C MET A 62 -16.13 -1.08 7.11
N GLU A 63 -17.31 -1.33 7.68
CA GLU A 63 -17.85 -0.55 8.79
C GLU A 63 -17.07 -0.70 10.10
N ARG A 64 -16.13 -1.65 10.18
CA ARG A 64 -15.35 -1.95 11.39
C ARG A 64 -14.38 -0.84 11.77
N GLU A 65 -14.22 -0.63 13.07
CA GLU A 65 -13.37 0.42 13.64
C GLU A 65 -11.87 0.18 13.41
N ASP A 66 -11.43 -1.07 13.41
CA ASP A 66 -10.04 -1.42 13.10
C ASP A 66 -9.67 -1.06 11.64
N ILE A 67 -10.58 -1.28 10.69
CA ILE A 67 -10.38 -0.90 9.29
C ILE A 67 -10.38 0.62 9.14
N LYS A 68 -11.35 1.34 9.72
CA LYS A 68 -11.37 2.81 9.71
C LYS A 68 -10.07 3.41 10.26
N MET A 69 -9.55 2.83 11.33
CA MET A 69 -8.27 3.25 11.90
C MET A 69 -7.10 3.04 10.92
N LEU A 70 -7.03 1.90 10.24
CA LEU A 70 -6.00 1.63 9.23
C LEU A 70 -6.11 2.56 8.02
N VAL A 71 -7.32 2.85 7.56
CA VAL A 71 -7.57 3.81 6.46
C VAL A 71 -7.14 5.21 6.89
N LYS A 72 -7.48 5.62 8.11
CA LYS A 72 -7.05 6.92 8.66
C LYS A 72 -5.53 7.01 8.72
N LYS A 73 -4.83 6.02 9.26
CA LYS A 73 -3.35 5.99 9.29
C LYS A 73 -2.75 6.12 7.89
N TRP A 74 -3.37 5.51 6.89
CA TRP A 74 -2.94 5.63 5.50
C TRP A 74 -3.06 7.07 5.00
N TRP A 75 -4.19 7.74 5.27
CA TRP A 75 -4.39 9.15 4.92
C TRP A 75 -3.47 10.09 5.70
N ASP A 76 -3.27 9.86 7.01
CA ASP A 76 -2.34 10.64 7.83
C ASP A 76 -0.91 10.60 7.26
N ILE A 77 -0.50 9.46 6.68
CA ILE A 77 0.79 9.32 5.98
C ILE A 77 0.76 10.04 4.63
N TYR A 78 -0.28 9.83 3.82
CA TYR A 78 -0.40 10.40 2.48
C TYR A 78 -0.45 11.93 2.49
N ASP A 79 -1.20 12.51 3.42
CA ASP A 79 -1.31 13.96 3.61
C ASP A 79 -0.13 14.55 4.39
N GLY A 80 0.74 13.69 4.92
CA GLY A 80 1.91 14.09 5.70
C GLY A 80 2.98 14.80 4.86
N GLU A 81 3.49 15.92 5.37
CA GLU A 81 4.51 16.74 4.69
C GLU A 81 5.80 15.97 4.36
N SER A 82 6.10 14.89 5.10
CA SER A 82 7.25 14.03 4.86
C SER A 82 7.21 13.26 3.53
N LEU A 83 6.03 13.12 2.93
CA LEU A 83 5.84 12.48 1.61
C LEU A 83 5.56 13.49 0.50
N ASP A 84 5.50 14.79 0.81
CA ASP A 84 5.37 15.80 -0.23
C ASP A 84 6.67 15.85 -1.03
N PHE A 85 6.59 15.28 -2.24
CA PHE A 85 7.69 15.25 -3.20
C PHE A 85 8.28 16.65 -3.45
N LYS A 86 7.46 17.71 -3.41
CA LYS A 86 7.95 19.08 -3.59
C LYS A 86 8.82 19.51 -2.41
N ASN A 87 8.42 19.18 -1.19
CA ASN A 87 9.18 19.49 0.02
C ASN A 87 10.47 18.67 0.08
N ILE A 88 10.42 17.39 -0.28
CA ILE A 88 11.62 16.53 -0.38
C ILE A 88 12.61 17.12 -1.38
N VAL A 89 12.13 17.50 -2.56
CA VAL A 89 12.97 18.11 -3.60
C VAL A 89 13.54 19.45 -3.14
N ALA A 90 12.72 20.32 -2.54
CA ALA A 90 13.16 21.63 -2.06
C ALA A 90 14.16 21.52 -0.90
N ALA A 91 13.95 20.61 0.05
CA ALA A 91 14.86 20.38 1.19
C ALA A 91 16.21 19.80 0.74
N ALA A 92 16.20 18.93 -0.27
CA ALA A 92 17.42 18.38 -0.85
C ALA A 92 18.16 19.40 -1.73
N GLU A 93 17.46 20.27 -2.46
CA GLU A 93 18.06 21.41 -3.17
C GLU A 93 18.64 22.45 -2.21
N ALA A 94 18.05 22.61 -1.03
CA ALA A 94 18.53 23.50 0.02
C ALA A 94 19.73 22.95 0.82
N GLY A 95 20.18 21.71 0.56
CA GLY A 95 21.37 21.12 1.18
C GLY A 95 21.23 20.67 2.63
N ASN A 96 20.00 20.52 3.14
CA ASN A 96 19.74 20.30 4.58
C ASN A 96 19.43 18.83 4.97
N GLY A 97 19.56 17.86 4.06
CA GLY A 97 19.23 16.45 4.31
C GLY A 97 20.45 15.52 4.26
N ALA A 98 20.66 14.74 5.33
CA ALA A 98 21.58 13.61 5.33
C ALA A 98 21.02 12.47 4.44
N GLU A 99 21.94 11.82 3.72
CA GLU A 99 21.73 10.77 2.72
C GLU A 99 21.36 11.31 1.32
N GLN A 100 22.41 11.64 0.56
CA GLN A 100 22.35 11.88 -0.88
C GLN A 100 22.00 10.58 -1.61
N VAL A 101 20.72 10.17 -1.58
CA VAL A 101 20.17 9.49 -2.76
C VAL A 101 20.40 10.48 -3.90
N ASP A 102 21.07 10.05 -4.98
CA ASP A 102 21.36 10.92 -6.12
C ASP A 102 20.04 11.43 -6.73
N LEU A 103 19.57 12.55 -6.19
CA LEU A 103 18.28 13.14 -6.50
C LEU A 103 18.24 13.56 -7.97
N GLN A 104 19.40 13.85 -8.56
CA GLN A 104 19.54 14.11 -9.98
C GLN A 104 19.21 12.85 -10.78
N ALA A 105 19.83 11.70 -10.45
CA ALA A 105 19.47 10.42 -11.08
C ALA A 105 17.99 10.05 -10.88
N PHE A 106 17.43 10.27 -9.68
CA PHE A 106 16.03 9.99 -9.40
C PHE A 106 15.08 10.88 -10.21
N LYS A 107 15.34 12.19 -10.29
CA LYS A 107 14.57 13.14 -11.10
C LYS A 107 14.69 12.85 -12.59
N ALA A 108 15.88 12.48 -13.06
CA ALA A 108 16.10 12.08 -14.44
C ALA A 108 15.27 10.84 -14.80
N ALA A 109 15.27 9.82 -13.94
CA ALA A 109 14.46 8.61 -14.13
C ALA A 109 12.94 8.91 -14.14
N LEU A 110 12.46 9.81 -13.27
CA LEU A 110 11.04 10.25 -13.29
C LEU A 110 10.68 11.02 -14.56
N SER A 111 11.57 11.89 -15.04
CA SER A 111 11.36 12.63 -16.29
C SER A 111 11.40 11.71 -17.52
N GLU A 112 12.22 10.66 -17.49
CA GLU A 112 12.32 9.66 -18.55
C GLU A 112 11.10 8.73 -18.58
N ALA A 113 10.48 8.46 -17.42
CA ALA A 113 9.26 7.66 -17.33
C ALA A 113 8.03 8.27 -18.06
N GLY A 114 8.10 9.56 -18.45
CA GLY A 114 7.07 10.22 -19.27
C GLY A 114 5.69 10.31 -18.62
N ALA A 115 4.68 10.73 -19.39
CA ALA A 115 3.28 10.67 -18.96
C ALA A 115 2.83 9.21 -18.91
N VAL A 116 2.71 8.65 -17.70
CA VAL A 116 2.16 7.32 -17.50
C VAL A 116 0.70 7.34 -17.96
N ASN A 117 0.36 6.53 -18.98
CA ASN A 117 -1.02 6.32 -19.38
C ASN A 117 -1.77 5.67 -18.22
N PHE A 118 -2.50 6.48 -17.46
CA PHE A 118 -3.34 5.99 -16.38
C PHE A 118 -4.51 5.20 -16.98
N ILE A 119 -4.42 3.88 -16.89
CA ILE A 119 -5.56 3.01 -17.16
C ILE A 119 -6.41 3.04 -15.90
N THR A 120 -7.59 3.64 -15.98
CA THR A 120 -8.58 3.59 -14.90
C THR A 120 -8.86 2.13 -14.59
N ALA A 121 -8.60 1.70 -13.35
CA ALA A 121 -8.91 0.34 -12.93
C ALA A 121 -10.42 0.10 -13.13
N PRO A 122 -10.81 -1.02 -13.78
CA PRO A 122 -12.22 -1.33 -13.96
C PRO A 122 -12.92 -1.35 -12.59
N SER A 123 -14.09 -0.74 -12.50
CA SER A 123 -14.96 -0.87 -11.32
C SER A 123 -15.21 -2.36 -11.09
N ALA A 124 -15.02 -2.81 -9.85
CA ALA A 124 -15.35 -4.17 -9.45
C ALA A 124 -16.87 -4.35 -9.59
N VAL A 125 -17.31 -4.81 -10.77
CA VAL A 125 -18.68 -5.25 -10.95
C VAL A 125 -18.82 -6.52 -10.13
N SER A 126 -19.67 -6.45 -9.12
CA SER A 126 -20.16 -7.58 -8.33
C SER A 126 -20.45 -8.77 -9.25
N GLN A 127 -19.58 -9.78 -9.25
CA GLN A 127 -19.98 -11.10 -9.74
C GLN A 127 -20.87 -11.71 -8.65
N ARG A 128 -22.17 -11.48 -8.79
CA ARG A 128 -23.21 -12.35 -8.21
C ARG A 128 -23.45 -13.47 -9.20
N GLU A 129 -23.08 -14.68 -8.81
CA GLU A 129 -23.82 -15.90 -9.12
C GLU A 129 -24.00 -16.67 -7.81
#